data_AF-A0A8X6X3Y8-F1
#
_entry.id   AF-A0A8X6X3Y8-F1
#
_cell.length_a   1.000
_cell.length_b   1.000
_cell.length_c   1.000
_cell.angle_alpha   90.00
_cell.angle_beta   90.00
_cell.angle_gamma   90.00
#
_symmetry.space_group_name_H-M   'P 1'
#
loop_
_entity.id
_entity.type
_entity.pdbx_description
1 polymer ?
#
loop_
_entity_poly.entity_id
_entity_poly.type
_entity_poly.pdbx_seq_one_letter_code
_entity_poly.pdbx_strand_id
1 'polypeptide(L)'
;MSFYVTLTSDSSVNFFPENKISHFKTQLPSPVCLNGEWEVGLSEIIYLHSWLNVNETNNYFRYKVGDGNISSTVEQTIDVLKQCL
;
A
#
# COMPACT_ATOMS: atom_id res chain seq x y z
N MET A 1 2.02 -30.94 2.49
CA MET A 1 0.99 -29.89 2.68
C MET A 1 1.63 -28.58 2.28
N SER A 2 1.05 -27.84 1.34
CA SER A 2 1.56 -26.52 0.91
C SER A 2 0.64 -25.43 1.45
N PHE A 3 1.20 -24.24 1.69
CA PHE A 3 0.46 -23.06 2.12
C PHE A 3 1.06 -21.81 1.48
N TYR A 4 0.28 -20.74 1.48
CA TYR A 4 0.72 -19.43 0.98
C TYR A 4 0.91 -18.47 2.13
N VAL A 5 1.86 -17.55 1.99
CA VAL A 5 2.06 -16.43 2.90
C VAL A 5 2.09 -15.16 2.07
N THR A 6 1.29 -14.18 2.47
CA THR A 6 1.32 -12.84 1.91
C THR A 6 2.20 -11.96 2.81
N LEU A 7 3.20 -11.32 2.22
CA LEU A 7 4.18 -10.48 2.93
C LEU A 7 4.05 -9.04 2.42
N THR A 8 3.48 -8.15 3.23
CA THR A 8 3.41 -6.71 2.90
C THR A 8 4.64 -5.99 3.44
N SER A 9 5.11 -4.98 2.70
CA SER A 9 6.34 -4.24 3.02
C SER A 9 6.22 -3.30 4.23
N ASP A 10 4.99 -2.94 4.60
CA ASP A 10 4.63 -2.02 5.67
C ASP A 10 4.09 -2.69 6.95
N SER A 11 3.78 -3.98 6.90
CA SER A 11 3.22 -4.74 8.05
C SER A 11 4.06 -4.68 9.33
N SER A 12 5.35 -4.38 9.24
CA SER A 12 6.31 -4.52 10.34
C SER A 12 7.15 -3.28 10.61
N VAL A 13 6.67 -2.09 10.24
CA VAL A 13 7.38 -0.81 10.44
C VAL A 13 7.76 -0.58 11.91
N ASN A 14 6.90 -0.99 12.85
CA ASN A 14 7.16 -0.85 14.29
C ASN A 14 8.33 -1.72 14.79
N PHE A 15 8.59 -2.85 14.12
CA PHE A 15 9.65 -3.79 14.50
C PHE A 15 10.92 -3.61 13.66
N PHE A 16 10.75 -3.18 12.40
CA PHE A 16 11.82 -2.96 11.44
C PHE A 16 11.66 -1.55 10.82
N PRO A 17 12.04 -0.49 11.55
CA PRO A 17 11.84 0.89 11.09
C PRO A 17 12.64 1.24 9.83
N GLU A 18 13.73 0.51 9.55
CA GLU A 18 14.58 0.70 8.36
C GLU A 18 14.07 -0.05 7.11
N ASN A 19 12.89 -0.66 7.16
CA ASN A 19 12.31 -1.37 6.01
C ASN A 19 12.13 -0.41 4.83
N LYS A 20 12.54 -0.88 3.64
CA LYS A 20 12.29 -0.21 2.37
C LYS A 20 11.32 -1.05 1.55
N ILE A 21 10.58 -0.42 0.65
CA ILE A 21 9.65 -1.13 -0.26
C ILE A 21 10.37 -2.23 -1.06
N SER A 22 11.62 -1.97 -1.48
CA SER A 22 12.45 -2.93 -2.21
C SER A 22 13.27 -3.89 -1.32
N HIS A 23 13.29 -3.68 0.00
CA HIS A 23 14.04 -4.50 0.96
C HIS A 23 13.37 -4.43 2.33
N PHE A 24 12.49 -5.39 2.61
CA PHE A 24 11.74 -5.43 3.85
C PHE A 24 11.80 -6.80 4.50
N LYS A 25 11.55 -6.80 5.81
CA LYS A 25 11.27 -8.00 6.60
C LYS A 25 9.90 -7.88 7.25
N THR A 26 9.19 -8.99 7.32
CA THR A 26 7.86 -9.08 7.93
C THR A 26 7.91 -9.98 9.15
N GLN A 27 7.29 -9.55 10.25
CA GLN A 27 7.03 -10.40 11.41
C GLN A 27 5.68 -11.08 11.23
N LEU A 28 5.70 -12.42 11.17
CA LEU A 28 4.46 -13.19 11.07
C LEU A 28 3.77 -13.29 12.46
N PRO A 29 2.42 -13.24 12.52
CA PRO A 29 1.68 -13.36 13.79
C PRO A 29 1.94 -14.68 14.53
N SER A 30 2.14 -15.76 13.78
CA SER A 30 2.53 -17.07 14.30
C SER A 30 3.81 -17.53 13.60
N PRO A 31 4.76 -18.13 14.34
CA PRO A 31 5.87 -18.82 13.74
C PRO A 31 5.39 -19.92 12.80
N VAL A 32 6.06 -20.06 11.66
CA VAL A 32 5.85 -21.15 10.71
C VAL A 32 6.90 -22.22 10.97
N CYS A 33 6.47 -23.42 11.36
CA CYS A 33 7.35 -24.56 11.57
C CYS A 33 7.49 -25.35 10.26
N LEU A 34 8.66 -25.26 9.62
CA LEU A 34 9.01 -26.05 8.45
C LEU A 34 9.86 -27.26 8.88
N ASN A 35 9.32 -28.46 8.76
CA ASN A 35 9.99 -29.70 9.15
C ASN A 35 10.54 -30.43 7.91
N GLY A 36 11.78 -30.90 7.97
CA GLY A 36 12.44 -31.59 6.85
C GLY A 36 12.92 -30.64 5.76
N GLU A 37 13.05 -31.16 4.54
CA GLU A 37 13.41 -30.35 3.37
C GLU A 37 12.18 -29.61 2.85
N TRP A 38 12.36 -28.32 2.57
CA TRP A 38 11.30 -27.44 2.08
C TRP A 38 11.78 -26.63 0.90
N GLU A 39 10.83 -26.25 0.05
CA GLU A 39 11.04 -25.35 -1.07
C GLU A 39 10.04 -24.20 -0.96
N VAL A 40 10.50 -23.00 -1.30
CA VAL A 40 9.64 -21.80 -1.36
C VAL A 40 9.73 -21.23 -2.76
N GLY A 41 8.55 -21.02 -3.37
CA GLY A 41 8.40 -20.36 -4.65
C GLY A 41 7.68 -19.02 -4.50
N LEU A 42 8.05 -18.05 -5.32
CA LEU A 42 7.29 -16.81 -5.45
C LEU A 42 6.09 -17.07 -6.37
N SER A 43 4.88 -17.00 -5.82
CA SER A 43 3.66 -17.17 -6.61
C SER A 43 3.21 -15.87 -7.29
N GLU A 44 3.32 -14.74 -6.59
CA GLU A 44 2.83 -13.44 -7.05
C GLU A 44 3.64 -12.31 -6.41
N ILE A 45 3.85 -11.23 -7.16
CA ILE A 45 4.39 -9.97 -6.64
C ILE A 45 3.55 -8.80 -7.16
N ILE A 46 3.07 -7.96 -6.25
CA ILE A 46 2.27 -6.78 -6.59
C ILE A 46 3.08 -5.54 -6.17
N TYR A 47 3.44 -4.71 -7.16
CA TYR A 47 4.11 -3.43 -6.92
C TYR A 47 3.24 -2.29 -7.47
N LEU A 48 2.59 -1.57 -6.57
CA LEU A 48 1.73 -0.44 -6.94
C LEU A 48 2.62 0.79 -7.20
N HIS A 49 2.79 1.17 -8.46
CA HIS A 49 3.71 2.24 -8.87
C HIS A 49 3.15 3.66 -8.63
N SER A 50 1.84 3.85 -8.51
CA SER A 50 1.25 5.19 -8.45
C SER A 50 -0.15 5.22 -7.87
N TRP A 51 -0.26 5.53 -6.58
CA TRP A 51 -1.45 6.17 -6.06
C TRP A 51 -1.16 7.66 -6.17
N LEU A 52 -1.86 8.36 -7.07
CA LEU A 52 -1.85 9.81 -7.04
C LEU A 52 -2.50 10.21 -5.71
N ASN A 53 -1.67 10.42 -4.69
CA ASN A 53 -2.16 10.91 -3.41
C ASN A 53 -2.81 12.26 -3.67
N VAL A 54 -4.12 12.33 -3.42
CA VAL A 54 -4.77 13.63 -3.31
C VAL A 54 -4.31 14.22 -1.98
N ASN A 55 -3.73 15.39 -2.05
CA ASN A 55 -3.24 16.17 -0.94
C ASN A 55 -3.86 17.57 -1.02
N GLU A 56 -3.61 18.39 0.00
CA GLU A 56 -4.12 19.77 0.09
C GLU A 56 -3.71 20.66 -1.10
N THR A 57 -2.74 20.23 -1.90
CA THR A 57 -2.22 20.99 -3.04
C THR A 57 -2.71 20.50 -4.41
N ASN A 58 -3.50 19.42 -4.48
CA ASN A 58 -4.00 18.87 -5.75
C ASN A 58 -5.49 18.43 -5.71
N ASN A 59 -6.24 18.83 -4.68
CA ASN A 59 -7.65 18.56 -4.44
C ASN A 59 -8.60 19.60 -5.08
N TYR A 60 -8.45 19.89 -6.37
CA TYR A 60 -9.28 20.90 -7.06
C TYR A 60 -10.27 20.27 -8.03
N PHE A 61 -11.51 20.75 -8.00
CA PHE A 61 -12.45 20.56 -9.11
C PHE A 61 -12.37 21.77 -10.05
N ARG A 62 -12.12 21.52 -11.33
CA ARG A 62 -12.13 22.55 -12.37
C ARG A 62 -13.40 22.39 -13.21
N TYR A 63 -14.20 23.43 -13.26
CA TYR A 63 -15.37 23.49 -14.13
C TYR A 63 -15.19 24.59 -15.18
N LYS A 64 -15.57 24.28 -16.42
CA LYS A 64 -15.59 25.24 -17.52
C LYS A 64 -17.01 25.78 -17.67
N VAL A 65 -17.18 27.08 -17.57
CA VAL A 65 -18.47 27.75 -17.82
C VAL A 65 -18.23 28.78 -18.92
N GLY A 66 -18.67 28.46 -20.14
CA GLY A 66 -18.44 29.33 -21.31
C GLY A 66 -16.96 29.66 -21.54
N ASP A 67 -16.67 30.93 -21.84
CA ASP A 67 -15.30 31.45 -22.06
C ASP A 67 -14.49 31.67 -20.76
N GLY A 68 -15.02 31.25 -19.60
CA GLY A 68 -14.38 31.36 -18.29
C GLY A 68 -13.99 30.02 -17.67
N ASN A 69 -12.89 30.00 -16.92
CA ASN A 69 -12.53 28.90 -16.04
C ASN A 69 -12.77 29.32 -14.59
N ILE A 70 -13.49 28.52 -13.82
CA ILE A 70 -13.60 28.70 -12.38
C ILE A 70 -13.08 27.43 -11.69
N SER A 71 -12.26 27.64 -10.66
CA SER A 71 -11.67 26.57 -9.84
C SER A 71 -12.13 26.73 -8.40
N SER A 72 -12.68 25.67 -7.83
CA SER A 72 -13.01 25.60 -6.40
C SER A 72 -12.19 24.50 -5.74
N THR A 73 -11.51 24.83 -4.64
CA THR A 73 -10.86 23.87 -3.76
C THR A 73 -11.92 23.17 -2.92
N VAL A 74 -11.87 21.84 -2.85
CA VAL A 74 -12.76 21.05 -2.00
C VAL A 74 -11.90 20.33 -0.99
N GLU A 75 -12.14 20.55 0.31
CA GLU A 75 -11.59 19.68 1.35
C GLU A 75 -12.21 18.29 1.20
N GLN A 76 -11.54 17.44 0.42
CA GLN A 76 -11.94 16.06 0.26
C GLN A 76 -11.25 15.28 1.36
N THR A 77 -11.99 14.89 2.40
CA THR A 77 -11.58 13.79 3.27
C THR A 77 -11.60 12.55 2.39
N ILE A 78 -10.45 12.18 1.82
CA ILE A 78 -10.29 10.82 1.35
C ILE A 78 -10.26 10.01 2.63
N ASP A 79 -11.42 9.44 2.98
CA ASP A 79 -11.44 8.17 3.68
C ASP A 79 -10.72 7.22 2.74
N VAL A 80 -9.38 7.22 2.85
CA VAL A 80 -8.60 6.06 2.49
C VAL A 80 -9.25 5.05 3.39
N LEU A 81 -10.12 4.22 2.83
CA LEU A 81 -10.46 2.96 3.44
C LEU A 81 -9.12 2.50 3.97
N LYS A 82 -8.95 2.55 5.29
CA LYS A 82 -7.93 1.78 5.98
C LYS A 82 -8.29 0.37 5.61
N GLN A 83 -7.92 0.00 4.40
CA GLN A 83 -8.22 -1.26 3.79
C GLN A 83 -7.33 -2.14 4.64
N CYS A 84 -7.99 -2.78 5.59
CA CYS A 84 -7.41 -3.58 6.63
C CYS A 84 -6.24 -4.37 6.06
N LEU A 85 -5.02 -3.92 6.33
CA LEU A 85 -3.74 -4.56 6.10
C LEU A 85 -2.79 -4.03 7.16
#